data_AF-A0A3R6B5M4-F1
#
_entry.id   AF-A0A3R6B5M4-F1
#
_cell.length_a   1.000
_cell.length_b   1.000
_cell.length_c   1.000
_cell.angle_alpha   90.00
_cell.angle_beta   90.00
_cell.angle_gamma   90.00
#
_symmetry.space_group_name_H-M   'P 1'
#
loop_
_entity.id
_entity.type
_entity.pdbx_description
1 polymer ?
#
loop_
_entity_poly.entity_id
_entity_poly.type
_entity_poly.pdbx_seq_one_letter_code
_entity_poly.pdbx_strand_id
1 'polypeptide(L)'
;MSNKESNIEKTNFDAFIQAVGSEIEQAQVRLIVAANAQMLFHYWKIGNYILYHQQLHGWGSKIIKQLAKAIRLHYPEKKGYSERNLTYMCQFAKAYPLRALQSFIETDASLSVPTIQSVTNEVLKLNDKQFTQELTAQIQSIDCQSLAITQEVPAQFEDVGKTVSAIYRMGIREIEEVFLTSPIAKINWTSQMTILDSSLPLGLSYWYMKQSVEMGWSSNVLKMQIDSDLYSRQISNNKVNN
;
A
#
# COMPACT_ATOMS: atom_id res chain seq x y z
N MET A 1 34.86 35.88 -35.19
CA MET A 1 34.47 34.45 -35.24
C MET A 1 34.76 33.73 -33.92
N SER A 2 35.89 33.99 -33.25
CA SER A 2 36.28 33.37 -31.96
C SER A 2 35.27 33.49 -30.78
N ASN A 3 34.58 34.63 -30.59
CA ASN A 3 33.61 34.77 -29.49
C ASN A 3 32.32 33.95 -29.65
N LYS A 4 31.98 33.50 -30.88
CA LYS A 4 30.73 32.78 -31.13
C LYS A 4 30.89 31.27 -30.87
N GLU A 5 32.07 30.71 -31.16
CA GLU A 5 32.41 29.31 -30.91
C GLU A 5 32.55 29.01 -29.41
N SER A 6 33.23 29.86 -28.63
CA SER A 6 33.34 29.66 -27.17
C SER A 6 31.98 29.70 -26.44
N ASN A 7 31.03 30.47 -26.97
CA ASN A 7 29.69 30.58 -26.41
C ASN A 7 28.82 29.35 -26.73
N ILE A 8 29.03 28.75 -27.91
CA ILE A 8 28.37 27.51 -28.33
C ILE A 8 28.91 26.32 -27.52
N GLU A 9 30.23 26.21 -27.34
CA GLU A 9 30.82 25.15 -26.50
C GLU A 9 30.37 25.23 -25.05
N LYS A 10 30.30 26.45 -24.48
CA LYS A 10 29.77 26.68 -23.13
C LYS A 10 28.29 26.28 -23.02
N THR A 11 27.47 26.66 -23.99
CA THR A 11 26.04 26.33 -24.01
C THR A 11 25.81 24.83 -24.17
N ASN A 12 26.62 24.14 -24.97
CA ASN A 12 26.56 22.69 -25.15
C ASN A 12 26.99 21.96 -23.86
N PHE A 13 28.01 22.45 -23.17
CA PHE A 13 28.42 21.90 -21.88
C PHE A 13 27.36 22.12 -20.80
N ASP A 14 26.74 23.30 -20.74
CA ASP A 14 25.64 23.59 -19.82
C ASP A 14 24.45 22.66 -20.07
N ALA A 15 24.06 22.44 -21.33
CA ALA A 15 23.01 21.48 -21.69
C ALA A 15 23.37 20.03 -21.30
N PHE A 16 24.64 19.64 -21.44
CA PHE A 16 25.14 18.34 -20.99
C PHE A 16 25.05 18.19 -19.46
N ILE A 17 25.46 19.20 -18.69
CA ILE A 17 25.33 19.21 -17.23
C ILE A 17 23.87 19.12 -16.80
N GLN A 18 22.96 19.85 -17.46
CA GLN A 18 21.53 19.78 -17.17
C GLN A 18 20.95 18.38 -17.46
N ALA A 19 21.35 17.74 -18.56
CA ALA A 19 20.91 16.38 -18.88
C ALA A 19 21.37 15.37 -17.82
N VAL A 20 22.65 15.43 -17.41
CA VAL A 20 23.20 14.55 -16.36
C VAL A 20 22.55 14.83 -15.01
N GLY A 21 22.40 16.10 -14.64
CA GLY A 21 21.74 16.52 -13.41
C GLY A 21 20.30 16.02 -13.32
N SER A 22 19.53 16.15 -14.41
CA SER A 22 18.15 15.66 -14.47
C SER A 22 18.08 14.13 -14.28
N GLU A 23 18.98 13.36 -14.89
CA GLU A 23 19.01 11.91 -14.68
C GLU A 23 19.33 11.53 -13.23
N ILE A 24 20.24 12.25 -12.57
CA ILE A 24 20.57 12.04 -11.15
C ILE A 24 19.33 12.28 -10.27
N GLU A 25 18.63 13.39 -10.48
CA GLU A 25 17.41 13.73 -9.75
C GLU A 25 16.32 12.69 -9.97
N GLN A 26 16.09 12.28 -11.22
CA GLN A 26 15.11 11.25 -11.54
C GLN A 26 15.48 9.90 -10.92
N ALA A 27 16.75 9.50 -10.92
CA ALA A 27 17.22 8.27 -10.29
C ALA A 27 16.97 8.29 -8.77
N GLN A 28 17.21 9.42 -8.10
CA GLN A 28 16.91 9.59 -6.67
C GLN A 28 15.41 9.47 -6.38
N VAL A 29 14.56 10.11 -7.20
CA VAL A 29 13.10 10.00 -7.07
C VAL A 29 12.65 8.55 -7.25
N ARG A 30 13.13 7.84 -8.28
CA ARG A 30 12.81 6.42 -8.51
C ARG A 30 13.20 5.54 -7.33
N LEU A 31 14.38 5.78 -6.73
CA LEU A 31 14.84 5.04 -5.56
C LEU A 31 13.92 5.25 -4.34
N ILE A 32 13.53 6.50 -4.08
CA ILE A 32 12.63 6.85 -2.96
C ILE A 32 11.25 6.20 -3.16
N VAL A 33 10.69 6.29 -4.37
CA VAL A 33 9.38 5.69 -4.71
C VAL A 33 9.43 4.17 -4.55
N ALA A 34 10.47 3.51 -5.07
CA ALA A 34 10.64 2.07 -4.93
C ALA A 34 10.78 1.65 -3.46
N ALA A 35 11.59 2.36 -2.67
CA ALA A 35 11.74 2.10 -1.24
C ALA A 35 10.42 2.26 -0.47
N ASN A 36 9.64 3.30 -0.78
CA ASN A 36 8.32 3.50 -0.17
C ASN A 36 7.36 2.36 -0.51
N ALA A 37 7.26 1.99 -1.78
CA ALA A 37 6.38 0.90 -2.22
C ALA A 37 6.74 -0.43 -1.53
N GLN A 38 8.03 -0.74 -1.43
CA GLN A 38 8.53 -1.93 -0.73
C GLN A 38 8.28 -1.88 0.78
N MET A 39 8.42 -0.72 1.41
CA MET A 39 8.08 -0.54 2.83
C MET A 39 6.57 -0.80 3.07
N LEU A 40 5.70 -0.32 2.18
CA LEU A 40 4.26 -0.55 2.28
C LEU A 40 3.90 -2.02 2.08
N PHE A 41 4.52 -2.68 1.11
CA PHE A 41 4.33 -4.12 0.91
C PHE A 41 4.79 -4.92 2.14
N HIS A 42 5.92 -4.54 2.73
CA HIS A 42 6.40 -5.12 3.98
C HIS A 42 5.38 -4.95 5.12
N TYR A 43 4.86 -3.74 5.32
CA TYR A 43 3.84 -3.47 6.33
C TYR A 43 2.54 -4.24 6.10
N TRP A 44 2.12 -4.37 4.85
CA TRP A 44 0.96 -5.18 4.48
C TRP A 44 1.17 -6.66 4.78
N LYS A 45 2.35 -7.22 4.50
CA LYS A 45 2.70 -8.61 4.85
C LYS A 45 2.69 -8.82 6.37
N ILE A 46 3.31 -7.92 7.13
CA ILE A 46 3.33 -8.00 8.60
C ILE A 46 1.91 -7.93 9.18
N GLY A 47 1.06 -7.05 8.64
CA GLY A 47 -0.35 -6.97 9.03
C GLY A 47 -1.10 -8.28 8.80
N ASN A 48 -0.98 -8.87 7.61
CA ASN A 48 -1.58 -10.17 7.30
C ASN A 48 -1.07 -11.30 8.19
N TYR A 49 0.24 -11.33 8.44
CA TYR A 49 0.87 -12.32 9.30
C TYR A 49 0.36 -12.25 10.74
N ILE A 50 0.29 -11.05 11.31
CA ILE A 50 -0.24 -10.85 12.66
C ILE A 50 -1.71 -11.27 12.72
N LEU A 51 -2.53 -10.82 11.76
CA LEU A 51 -3.96 -11.16 11.73
C LEU A 51 -4.18 -12.67 11.61
N TYR A 52 -3.36 -13.36 10.80
CA TYR A 52 -3.39 -14.82 10.67
C TYR A 52 -3.14 -15.53 11.99
N HIS A 53 -2.04 -15.19 12.68
CA HIS A 53 -1.74 -15.83 13.96
C HIS A 53 -2.72 -15.43 15.08
N GLN A 54 -3.24 -14.19 15.04
CA GLN A 54 -4.32 -13.79 15.95
C GLN A 54 -5.56 -14.67 15.79
N GLN A 55 -5.92 -14.98 14.55
CA GLN A 55 -7.06 -15.83 14.26
C GLN A 55 -6.79 -17.31 14.56
N LEU A 56 -5.63 -17.83 14.16
CA LEU A 56 -5.24 -19.23 14.33
C LEU A 56 -5.16 -19.62 15.82
N HIS A 57 -4.59 -18.74 16.66
CA HIS A 57 -4.37 -19.02 18.07
C HIS A 57 -5.39 -18.34 19.01
N GLY A 58 -6.38 -17.62 18.46
CA GLY A 58 -7.35 -16.86 19.24
C GLY A 58 -6.71 -15.71 20.05
N TRP A 59 -5.60 -15.14 19.60
CA TRP A 59 -4.92 -14.07 20.32
C TRP A 59 -5.66 -12.73 20.18
N GLY A 60 -6.04 -12.16 21.33
CA GLY A 60 -6.61 -10.81 21.40
C GLY A 60 -5.58 -9.68 21.16
N SER A 61 -6.03 -8.44 21.23
CA SER A 61 -5.22 -7.23 20.95
C SER A 61 -3.94 -7.08 21.78
N LYS A 62 -3.85 -7.72 22.95
CA LYS A 62 -2.66 -7.72 23.82
C LYS A 62 -1.41 -8.27 23.11
N ILE A 63 -1.55 -9.13 22.11
CA ILE A 63 -0.40 -9.67 21.38
C ILE A 63 0.39 -8.58 20.64
N ILE A 64 -0.30 -7.56 20.12
CA ILE A 64 0.36 -6.46 19.39
C ILE A 64 1.30 -5.68 20.34
N LYS A 65 0.82 -5.42 21.57
CA LYS A 65 1.63 -4.79 22.61
C LYS A 65 2.84 -5.63 23.01
N GLN A 66 2.65 -6.95 23.16
CA GLN A 66 3.73 -7.88 23.48
C GLN A 66 4.77 -7.94 22.35
N LEU A 67 4.31 -8.04 21.10
CA LEU A 67 5.14 -8.07 19.91
C LEU A 67 5.96 -6.78 19.76
N ALA A 68 5.33 -5.60 19.92
CA ALA A 68 6.05 -4.33 19.87
C ALA A 68 7.17 -4.25 20.93
N LYS A 69 6.88 -4.71 22.16
CA LYS A 69 7.87 -4.75 23.25
C LYS A 69 9.01 -5.72 22.92
N ALA A 70 8.69 -6.90 22.39
CA ALA A 70 9.66 -7.91 22.01
C ALA A 70 10.56 -7.44 20.86
N ILE A 71 9.99 -6.84 19.80
CA ILE A 71 10.76 -6.31 18.67
C ILE A 71 11.73 -5.23 19.16
N ARG A 72 11.28 -4.30 20.01
CA ARG A 72 12.16 -3.26 20.56
C ARG A 72 13.30 -3.84 21.42
N LEU A 73 13.05 -4.95 22.12
CA LEU A 73 14.05 -5.63 22.94
C LEU A 73 15.08 -6.37 22.09
N HIS A 74 14.63 -7.15 21.10
CA HIS A 74 15.50 -8.00 20.27
C HIS A 74 16.13 -7.28 19.09
N TYR A 75 15.52 -6.18 18.62
CA TYR A 75 15.93 -5.41 17.45
C TYR A 75 15.89 -3.90 17.73
N PRO A 76 16.69 -3.38 18.68
CA PRO A 76 16.60 -1.98 19.15
C PRO A 76 16.85 -0.94 18.06
N GLU A 77 17.68 -1.26 17.05
CA GLU A 77 17.97 -0.37 15.92
C GLU A 77 16.82 -0.28 14.90
N LYS A 78 15.84 -1.20 14.96
CA LYS A 78 14.74 -1.26 14.00
C LYS A 78 13.62 -0.33 14.45
N LYS A 79 13.47 0.79 13.74
CA LYS A 79 12.38 1.76 13.91
C LYS A 79 11.13 1.33 13.15
N GLY A 80 9.98 1.90 13.50
CA GLY A 80 8.71 1.65 12.80
C GLY A 80 7.87 0.48 13.35
N TYR A 81 8.23 -0.13 14.48
CA TYR A 81 7.48 -1.26 15.07
C TYR A 81 6.88 -0.92 16.43
N SER A 82 6.36 0.30 16.59
CA SER A 82 5.59 0.67 17.77
C SER A 82 4.25 -0.08 17.81
N GLU A 83 3.65 -0.22 18.99
CA GLU A 83 2.31 -0.84 19.15
C GLU A 83 1.28 -0.19 18.23
N ARG A 84 1.30 1.14 18.12
CA ARG A 84 0.45 1.90 17.22
C ARG A 84 0.74 1.56 15.75
N ASN A 85 2.00 1.48 15.35
CA ASN A 85 2.31 1.20 13.95
C ASN A 85 1.95 -0.23 13.55
N LEU A 86 2.19 -1.22 14.41
CA LEU A 86 1.75 -2.60 14.19
C LEU A 86 0.21 -2.69 14.08
N THR A 87 -0.50 -1.91 14.89
CA THR A 87 -1.97 -1.80 14.77
C THR A 87 -2.38 -1.26 13.41
N TYR A 88 -1.72 -0.21 12.92
CA TYR A 88 -1.95 0.30 11.56
C TYR A 88 -1.57 -0.70 10.48
N MET A 89 -0.51 -1.49 10.63
CA MET A 89 -0.18 -2.56 9.68
C MET A 89 -1.33 -3.57 9.57
N CYS A 90 -1.92 -3.97 10.71
CA CYS A 90 -3.10 -4.83 10.72
C CYS A 90 -4.32 -4.17 10.07
N GLN A 91 -4.59 -2.89 10.38
CA GLN A 91 -5.68 -2.15 9.74
C GLN A 91 -5.47 -2.03 8.23
N PHE A 92 -4.25 -1.75 7.79
CA PHE A 92 -3.87 -1.64 6.39
C PHE A 92 -4.08 -2.94 5.63
N ALA A 93 -3.60 -4.06 6.18
CA ALA A 93 -3.83 -5.39 5.63
C ALA A 93 -5.32 -5.74 5.56
N LYS A 94 -6.09 -5.39 6.59
CA LYS A 94 -7.53 -5.64 6.66
C LYS A 94 -8.34 -4.78 5.69
N ALA A 95 -7.97 -3.52 5.51
CA ALA A 95 -8.64 -2.59 4.61
C ALA A 95 -8.41 -2.94 3.14
N TYR A 96 -7.26 -3.53 2.82
CA TYR A 96 -6.84 -3.81 1.45
C TYR A 96 -6.46 -5.29 1.26
N PRO A 97 -7.41 -6.24 1.35
CA PRO A 97 -7.15 -7.64 0.99
C PRO A 97 -6.82 -7.76 -0.50
N LEU A 98 -6.20 -8.88 -0.92
CA LEU A 98 -5.72 -9.07 -2.29
C LEU A 98 -6.79 -8.77 -3.37
N ARG A 99 -8.04 -9.20 -3.15
CA ARG A 99 -9.16 -8.89 -4.06
C ARG A 99 -9.47 -7.40 -4.21
N ALA A 100 -9.28 -6.61 -3.15
CA ALA A 100 -9.43 -5.16 -3.21
C ALA A 100 -8.31 -4.55 -4.09
N LEU A 101 -7.09 -5.06 -3.97
CA LEU A 101 -5.96 -4.62 -4.80
C LEU A 101 -6.21 -4.91 -6.28
N GLN A 102 -6.68 -6.13 -6.60
CA GLN A 102 -7.07 -6.51 -7.96
C GLN A 102 -8.20 -5.63 -8.49
N SER A 103 -9.21 -5.35 -7.66
CA SER A 103 -10.31 -4.45 -8.03
C SER A 103 -9.82 -3.03 -8.35
N PHE A 104 -8.83 -2.51 -7.63
CA PHE A 104 -8.24 -1.22 -7.96
C PHE A 104 -7.53 -1.22 -9.32
N ILE A 105 -6.83 -2.31 -9.65
CA ILE A 105 -6.14 -2.46 -10.95
C ILE A 105 -7.16 -2.54 -12.09
N GLU A 106 -8.24 -3.30 -11.89
CA GLU A 106 -9.35 -3.39 -12.85
C GLU A 106 -10.01 -2.02 -13.08
N THR A 107 -10.23 -1.26 -12.00
CA THR A 107 -10.78 0.10 -12.08
C THR A 107 -9.82 1.06 -12.78
N ASP A 108 -8.51 0.99 -12.51
CA ASP A 108 -7.49 1.76 -13.23
C ASP A 108 -7.53 1.46 -14.74
N ALA A 109 -7.66 0.20 -15.14
CA ALA A 109 -7.77 -0.20 -16.55
C ALA A 109 -9.08 0.32 -17.19
N SER A 110 -10.17 0.35 -16.43
CA SER A 110 -11.48 0.83 -16.88
C SER A 110 -11.53 2.36 -17.05
N LEU A 111 -10.68 3.10 -16.32
CA LEU A 111 -10.62 4.56 -16.33
C LEU A 111 -9.53 5.14 -17.27
N SER A 112 -9.19 4.44 -18.35
CA SER A 112 -8.19 4.90 -19.33
C SER A 112 -8.54 6.25 -19.99
N VAL A 113 -9.83 6.59 -20.10
CA VAL A 113 -10.32 7.94 -20.43
C VAL A 113 -11.39 8.35 -19.42
N PRO A 114 -11.02 8.99 -18.29
CA PRO A 114 -11.95 9.19 -17.19
C PRO A 114 -12.92 10.33 -17.48
N THR A 115 -14.21 10.03 -17.45
CA THR A 115 -15.31 11.00 -17.33
C THR A 115 -15.85 11.00 -15.90
N ILE A 116 -16.47 12.10 -15.46
CA ILE A 116 -17.08 12.21 -14.12
C ILE A 116 -18.05 11.05 -13.85
N GLN A 117 -18.87 10.68 -14.84
CA GLN A 117 -19.81 9.59 -14.71
C GLN A 117 -19.09 8.24 -14.56
N SER A 118 -18.07 7.96 -15.39
CA SER A 118 -17.30 6.72 -15.27
C SER A 118 -16.57 6.60 -13.93
N VAL A 119 -16.00 7.70 -13.44
CA VAL A 119 -15.32 7.75 -12.14
C VAL A 119 -16.32 7.51 -11.01
N THR A 120 -17.48 8.18 -11.05
CA THR A 120 -18.54 8.02 -10.03
C THR A 120 -19.06 6.58 -10.00
N ASN A 121 -19.32 6.00 -11.17
CA ASN A 121 -19.81 4.63 -11.28
C ASN A 121 -18.82 3.61 -10.72
N GLU A 122 -17.53 3.75 -11.04
CA GLU A 122 -16.49 2.85 -10.52
C GLU A 122 -16.26 3.03 -9.01
N VAL A 123 -16.33 4.27 -8.50
CA VAL A 123 -16.27 4.52 -7.04
C VAL A 123 -17.43 3.85 -6.31
N LEU A 124 -18.66 3.97 -6.83
CA LEU A 124 -19.83 3.30 -6.24
C LEU A 124 -19.68 1.77 -6.30
N LYS A 125 -19.28 1.24 -7.45
CA LYS A 125 -19.01 -0.20 -7.62
C LYS A 125 -17.97 -0.73 -6.64
N LEU A 126 -16.90 0.03 -6.35
CA LEU A 126 -15.91 -0.34 -5.35
C LEU A 126 -16.48 -0.29 -3.92
N ASN A 127 -17.36 0.66 -3.61
CA ASN A 127 -18.01 0.75 -2.30
C ASN A 127 -18.99 -0.40 -2.05
N ASP A 128 -19.67 -0.87 -3.09
CA ASP A 128 -20.66 -1.96 -2.99
C ASP A 128 -20.01 -3.35 -2.88
N LYS A 129 -18.72 -3.48 -3.25
CA LYS A 129 -17.99 -4.74 -3.12
C LYS A 129 -17.70 -5.03 -1.64
N GLN A 130 -18.28 -6.12 -1.12
CA GLN A 130 -18.00 -6.60 0.23
C GLN A 130 -16.76 -7.51 0.22
N PHE A 131 -15.60 -6.94 0.55
CA PHE A 131 -14.36 -7.70 0.70
C PHE A 131 -14.26 -8.25 2.12
N THR A 132 -14.79 -9.46 2.35
CA THR A 132 -14.51 -10.17 3.60
C THR A 132 -13.05 -10.61 3.61
N GLN A 133 -12.43 -10.52 4.78
CA GLN A 133 -11.06 -10.95 4.98
C GLN A 133 -10.97 -12.47 4.71
N GLU A 134 -10.23 -12.89 3.68
CA GLU A 134 -10.16 -14.29 3.20
C GLU A 134 -9.53 -15.29 4.19
N LEU A 135 -9.13 -14.83 5.38
CA LEU A 135 -8.26 -15.56 6.31
C LEU A 135 -8.82 -16.87 6.90
N THR A 136 -10.12 -17.14 6.83
CA THR A 136 -10.69 -18.31 7.56
C THR A 136 -11.10 -19.51 6.70
N ALA A 137 -11.58 -19.31 5.48
CA ALA A 137 -12.33 -20.36 4.79
C ALA A 137 -11.44 -21.40 4.08
N GLN A 138 -10.14 -21.15 3.93
CA GLN A 138 -9.33 -21.84 2.91
C GLN A 138 -8.09 -22.59 3.43
N ILE A 139 -7.78 -22.57 4.74
CA ILE A 139 -6.57 -23.24 5.27
C ILE A 139 -6.86 -24.52 6.06
N GLN A 140 -8.11 -24.80 6.45
CA GLN A 140 -8.47 -26.09 7.07
C GLN A 140 -8.16 -27.32 6.18
N SER A 141 -7.87 -27.12 4.90
CA SER A 141 -7.57 -28.19 3.94
C SER A 141 -6.09 -28.48 3.69
N ILE A 142 -5.13 -27.73 4.25
CA ILE A 142 -3.71 -27.91 3.87
C ILE A 142 -2.91 -28.79 4.84
N ASP A 143 -3.34 -29.00 6.11
CA ASP A 143 -2.58 -29.95 6.96
C ASP A 143 -3.35 -30.55 8.16
N CYS A 144 -4.47 -31.24 7.90
CA CYS A 144 -5.17 -32.02 8.95
C CYS A 144 -5.14 -33.54 8.73
N GLN A 145 -4.31 -34.05 7.81
CA GLN A 145 -4.23 -35.50 7.53
C GLN A 145 -2.90 -36.17 7.88
N SER A 146 -2.00 -35.51 8.62
CA SER A 146 -0.70 -36.13 8.95
C SER A 146 -0.25 -36.08 10.42
N LEU A 147 -1.11 -35.72 11.39
CA LEU A 147 -0.74 -35.80 12.81
C LEU A 147 -1.25 -37.08 13.46
N ALA A 148 -0.51 -38.15 13.20
CA ALA A 148 -0.36 -39.24 14.15
C ALA A 148 0.08 -38.66 15.52
N ILE A 149 -0.50 -39.21 16.59
CA ILE A 149 -0.27 -38.81 17.98
C ILE A 149 1.20 -39.04 18.34
N THR A 150 2.03 -37.99 18.29
CA THR A 150 3.35 -37.93 18.94
C THR A 150 3.72 -36.48 19.23
N GLN A 151 3.92 -36.18 20.52
CA GLN A 151 4.77 -35.13 21.11
C GLN A 151 4.84 -33.76 20.38
N GLU A 152 4.18 -32.73 20.95
CA GLU A 152 4.23 -31.35 20.47
C GLU A 152 5.67 -30.78 20.50
N VAL A 153 6.27 -30.64 19.32
CA VAL A 153 7.46 -29.83 19.07
C VAL A 153 7.07 -28.35 19.23
N PRO A 154 7.92 -27.46 19.78
CA PRO A 154 7.61 -26.04 19.90
C PRO A 154 7.21 -25.47 18.54
N ALA A 155 6.05 -24.79 18.47
CA ALA A 155 5.47 -24.26 17.24
C ALA A 155 6.54 -23.49 16.43
N GLN A 156 7.00 -24.08 15.32
CA GLN A 156 7.89 -23.41 14.39
C GLN A 156 7.05 -22.43 13.58
N PHE A 157 7.10 -21.15 13.93
CA PHE A 157 6.48 -20.09 13.14
C PHE A 157 7.09 -20.09 11.73
N GLU A 158 6.25 -20.24 10.71
CA GLU A 158 6.68 -20.14 9.32
C GLU A 158 7.13 -18.71 8.97
N ASP A 159 7.95 -18.63 7.92
CA ASP A 159 8.38 -17.36 7.30
C ASP A 159 7.18 -16.51 6.88
N VAL A 160 7.26 -15.20 7.11
CA VAL A 160 6.18 -14.23 6.83
C VAL A 160 5.72 -14.31 5.37
N GLY A 161 6.65 -14.43 4.41
CA GLY A 161 6.32 -14.53 3.00
C GLY A 161 5.60 -15.84 2.67
N LYS A 162 6.07 -16.96 3.22
CA LYS A 162 5.41 -18.27 3.05
C LYS A 162 3.99 -18.27 3.61
N THR A 163 3.79 -17.74 4.81
CA THR A 163 2.46 -17.64 5.42
C THR A 163 1.54 -16.77 4.58
N VAL A 164 1.99 -15.60 4.10
CA VAL A 164 1.18 -14.75 3.21
C VAL A 164 0.85 -15.44 1.90
N SER A 165 1.81 -16.16 1.30
CA SER A 165 1.55 -16.98 0.12
C SER A 165 0.50 -18.08 0.36
N ALA A 166 0.55 -18.73 1.53
CA ALA A 166 -0.42 -19.74 1.90
C ALA A 166 -1.83 -19.14 2.12
N ILE A 167 -1.91 -17.96 2.75
CA ILE A 167 -3.17 -17.23 2.97
C ILE A 167 -3.90 -16.97 1.66
N TYR A 168 -3.18 -16.49 0.64
CA TYR A 168 -3.77 -16.11 -0.64
C TYR A 168 -3.69 -17.18 -1.71
N ARG A 169 -3.09 -18.35 -1.41
CA ARG A 169 -2.83 -19.43 -2.38
C ARG A 169 -2.16 -18.92 -3.66
N MET A 170 -1.23 -17.98 -3.49
CA MET A 170 -0.57 -17.25 -4.58
C MET A 170 0.91 -17.06 -4.26
N GLY A 171 1.78 -17.11 -5.28
CA GLY A 171 3.21 -16.93 -5.10
C GLY A 171 3.55 -15.53 -4.56
N ILE A 172 4.48 -15.41 -3.62
CA ILE A 172 4.76 -14.12 -2.97
C ILE A 172 5.18 -13.02 -3.96
N ARG A 173 5.85 -13.41 -5.05
CA ARG A 173 6.24 -12.52 -6.14
C ARG A 173 5.05 -12.00 -6.95
N GLU A 174 4.04 -12.84 -7.17
CA GLU A 174 2.80 -12.44 -7.85
C GLU A 174 1.97 -11.52 -6.97
N ILE A 175 1.88 -11.83 -5.67
CA ILE A 175 1.22 -10.95 -4.68
C ILE A 175 1.92 -9.58 -4.64
N GLU A 176 3.26 -9.58 -4.65
CA GLU A 176 4.05 -8.36 -4.70
C GLU A 176 3.76 -7.55 -5.97
N GLU A 177 3.72 -8.18 -7.14
CA GLU A 177 3.39 -7.51 -8.40
C GLU A 177 1.99 -6.87 -8.37
N VAL A 178 0.99 -7.59 -7.88
CA VAL A 178 -0.38 -7.05 -7.68
C VAL A 178 -0.34 -5.86 -6.72
N PHE A 179 0.37 -5.97 -5.60
CA PHE A 179 0.47 -4.91 -4.61
C PHE A 179 1.13 -3.65 -5.18
N LEU A 180 2.28 -3.79 -5.85
CA LEU A 180 3.05 -2.68 -6.41
C LEU A 180 2.33 -1.99 -7.57
N THR A 181 1.51 -2.72 -8.33
CA THR A 181 0.71 -2.15 -9.42
C THR A 181 -0.46 -1.30 -8.88
N SER A 182 -1.00 -1.69 -7.73
CA SER A 182 -2.13 -1.04 -7.08
C SER A 182 -1.83 0.41 -6.65
N PRO A 183 -2.81 1.34 -6.67
CA PRO A 183 -2.62 2.72 -6.21
C PRO A 183 -2.19 2.83 -4.74
N ILE A 184 -2.41 1.80 -3.93
CA ILE A 184 -1.98 1.81 -2.52
C ILE A 184 -0.45 1.90 -2.36
N ALA A 185 0.32 1.42 -3.34
CA ALA A 185 1.79 1.47 -3.30
C ALA A 185 2.35 2.85 -3.72
N LYS A 186 1.49 3.74 -4.25
CA LYS A 186 1.90 5.00 -4.89
C LYS A 186 1.84 6.21 -3.95
N ILE A 187 1.26 6.08 -2.77
CA ILE A 187 1.26 7.12 -1.72
C ILE A 187 2.15 6.71 -0.54
N ASN A 188 2.55 7.64 0.31
CA ASN A 188 3.39 7.33 1.47
C ASN A 188 2.59 6.73 2.65
N TRP A 189 3.30 6.15 3.63
CA TRP A 189 2.67 5.53 4.80
C TRP A 189 1.82 6.49 5.64
N THR A 190 2.22 7.74 5.82
CA THR A 190 1.44 8.73 6.58
C THR A 190 0.11 9.06 5.86
N SER A 191 0.13 9.14 4.54
CA SER A 191 -1.08 9.28 3.73
C SER A 191 -1.99 8.06 3.87
N GLN A 192 -1.43 6.84 3.89
CA GLN A 192 -2.22 5.62 4.14
C GLN A 192 -2.88 5.64 5.51
N MET A 193 -2.14 5.99 6.56
CA MET A 193 -2.69 6.15 7.91
C MET A 193 -3.81 7.20 7.94
N THR A 194 -3.66 8.29 7.21
CA THR A 194 -4.69 9.35 7.11
C THR A 194 -5.99 8.79 6.53
N ILE A 195 -5.91 8.00 5.47
CA ILE A 195 -7.09 7.37 4.84
C ILE A 195 -7.73 6.36 5.79
N LEU A 196 -6.92 5.55 6.49
CA LEU A 196 -7.42 4.57 7.47
C LEU A 196 -8.14 5.25 8.65
N ASP A 197 -7.58 6.35 9.17
CA ASP A 197 -8.19 7.12 10.26
C ASP A 197 -9.52 7.77 9.83
N SER A 198 -9.65 8.14 8.55
CA SER A 198 -10.88 8.74 8.00
C SER A 198 -12.03 7.75 7.78
N SER A 199 -11.81 6.43 7.91
CA SER A 199 -12.85 5.40 7.79
C SER A 199 -13.68 5.49 6.50
N LEU A 200 -13.04 5.86 5.39
CA LEU A 200 -13.71 6.03 4.10
C LEU A 200 -14.14 4.69 3.49
N PRO A 201 -15.29 4.63 2.79
CA PRO A 201 -15.60 3.54 1.87
C PRO A 201 -14.46 3.27 0.88
N LEU A 202 -14.36 2.02 0.39
CA LEU A 202 -13.20 1.59 -0.41
C LEU A 202 -13.01 2.40 -1.70
N GLY A 203 -14.10 2.70 -2.40
CA GLY A 203 -14.09 3.53 -3.61
C GLY A 203 -13.69 4.98 -3.33
N LEU A 204 -14.10 5.55 -2.19
CA LEU A 204 -13.64 6.89 -1.78
C LEU A 204 -12.15 6.87 -1.42
N SER A 205 -11.70 5.85 -0.70
CA SER A 205 -10.28 5.63 -0.42
C SER A 205 -9.48 5.56 -1.72
N TYR A 206 -9.92 4.75 -2.68
CA TYR A 206 -9.33 4.65 -4.02
C TYR A 206 -9.22 6.01 -4.70
N TRP A 207 -10.33 6.75 -4.72
CA TRP A 207 -10.39 8.05 -5.38
C TRP A 207 -9.41 9.06 -4.77
N TYR A 208 -9.39 9.19 -3.45
CA TYR A 208 -8.45 10.09 -2.76
C TYR A 208 -6.99 9.66 -2.92
N MET A 209 -6.69 8.35 -2.97
CA MET A 209 -5.35 7.87 -3.29
C MET A 209 -4.92 8.30 -4.70
N LYS A 210 -5.78 8.11 -5.70
CA LYS A 210 -5.52 8.51 -7.09
C LYS A 210 -5.28 10.00 -7.21
N GLN A 211 -6.16 10.81 -6.64
CA GLN A 211 -6.02 12.27 -6.64
C GLN A 211 -4.76 12.73 -5.89
N SER A 212 -4.40 12.07 -4.78
CA SER A 212 -3.17 12.38 -4.05
C SER A 212 -1.92 12.11 -4.89
N VAL A 213 -1.92 11.07 -5.73
CA VAL A 213 -0.81 10.75 -6.65
C VAL A 213 -0.77 11.76 -7.79
N GLU A 214 -1.91 12.02 -8.43
CA GLU A 214 -2.02 12.92 -9.58
C GLU A 214 -1.66 14.37 -9.23
N MET A 215 -2.11 14.85 -8.08
CA MET A 215 -1.91 16.24 -7.63
C MET A 215 -0.71 16.41 -6.70
N GLY A 216 0.03 15.33 -6.41
CA GLY A 216 1.21 15.36 -5.55
C GLY A 216 0.93 15.82 -4.10
N TRP A 217 -0.22 15.45 -3.54
CA TRP A 217 -0.60 15.89 -2.19
C TRP A 217 0.28 15.27 -1.10
N SER A 218 0.68 16.12 -0.14
CA SER A 218 1.20 15.64 1.15
C SER A 218 0.07 15.01 1.98
N SER A 219 0.41 14.24 3.02
CA SER A 219 -0.58 13.67 3.94
C SER A 219 -1.47 14.73 4.60
N ASN A 220 -0.91 15.92 4.87
CA ASN A 220 -1.67 17.04 5.43
C ASN A 220 -2.65 17.61 4.41
N VAL A 221 -2.24 17.75 3.14
CA VAL A 221 -3.14 18.21 2.08
C VAL A 221 -4.23 17.19 1.82
N LEU A 222 -3.87 15.90 1.73
CA LEU A 222 -4.84 14.81 1.63
C LEU A 222 -5.87 14.87 2.77
N LYS A 223 -5.41 15.04 4.01
CA LYS A 223 -6.32 15.21 5.16
C LYS A 223 -7.27 16.39 4.98
N MET A 224 -6.77 17.57 4.58
CA MET A 224 -7.61 18.74 4.32
C MET A 224 -8.63 18.49 3.20
N GLN A 225 -8.27 17.76 2.15
CA GLN A 225 -9.19 17.44 1.05
C GLN A 225 -10.28 16.45 1.48
N ILE A 226 -9.94 15.47 2.32
CA ILE A 226 -10.91 14.55 2.92
C ILE A 226 -11.85 15.30 3.86
N ASP A 227 -11.30 16.10 4.79
CA ASP A 227 -12.07 16.83 5.80
C ASP A 227 -13.02 17.87 5.16
N SER A 228 -12.69 18.37 3.96
CA SER A 228 -13.52 19.29 3.17
C SER A 228 -14.42 18.60 2.13
N ASP A 229 -14.49 17.27 2.14
CA ASP A 229 -15.25 16.43 1.21
C ASP A 229 -15.08 16.85 -0.26
N LEU A 230 -13.83 16.94 -0.71
CA LEU A 230 -13.50 17.33 -2.08
C LEU A 230 -14.23 16.48 -3.13
N TYR A 231 -14.38 15.17 -2.89
CA TYR A 231 -15.07 14.27 -3.81
C TYR A 231 -16.47 14.79 -4.15
N SER A 232 -17.33 14.98 -3.14
CA SER A 232 -18.70 15.47 -3.35
C SER A 232 -18.71 16.84 -4.03
N ARG A 233 -17.75 17.71 -3.72
CA ARG A 233 -17.62 19.03 -4.35
C ARG A 233 -17.24 18.96 -5.84
N GLN A 234 -16.42 17.99 -6.24
CA GLN A 234 -16.06 17.82 -7.65
C GLN A 234 -17.19 17.17 -8.46
N ILE A 235 -17.86 16.16 -7.89
CA ILE A 235 -19.00 15.50 -8.53
C ILE A 235 -20.17 16.48 -8.72
N SER A 236 -20.52 17.26 -7.69
CA SER A 236 -21.63 18.23 -7.76
C SER A 236 -21.40 19.38 -8.73
N ASN A 237 -20.15 19.76 -8.99
CA ASN A 237 -19.81 20.88 -9.88
C ASN A 237 -19.45 20.47 -11.32
N ASN A 238 -19.57 19.19 -11.68
CA ASN A 238 -19.15 18.67 -12.99
C ASN A 238 -17.72 19.09 -13.41
N LYS A 239 -16.77 19.19 -12.47
CA LYS A 239 -15.37 19.54 -12.78
C LYS A 239 -14.46 18.32 -12.73
N VAL A 240 -13.86 17.96 -13.87
CA VAL A 240 -12.69 17.08 -13.93
C VAL A 240 -11.46 17.98 -13.90
N ASN A 241 -10.94 18.24 -12.68
CA ASN A 241 -9.78 19.10 -12.38
C ASN A 241 -9.89 20.60 -12.68
N ASN A 242 -9.19 21.37 -11.83
CA ASN A 242 -8.80 22.77 -11.99
C ASN A 242 -7.29 22.82 -11.77
#